data_AF-A0AAW0JWI8-F1
#
_entry.id   AF-A0AAW0JWI8-F1
#
_cell.length_a   1.000
_cell.length_b   1.000
_cell.length_c   1.000
_cell.angle_alpha   90.00
_cell.angle_beta   90.00
_cell.angle_gamma   90.00
#
_symmetry.space_group_name_H-M   'P 1'
#
loop_
_entity.id
_entity.type
_entity.pdbx_description
1 polymer ?
#
loop_
_entity_poly.entity_id
_entity_poly.type
_entity_poly.pdbx_seq_one_letter_code
_entity_poly.pdbx_strand_id
1 'polypeptide(L)'
;MGRKIIRRKWGASKYPVTQNWPHILSPVQVTEKGAFLVIQASFSVSFKREQESQMARLKKQQEELEQMRLRYLAAEEKETVRTEQQELLDIRNELNRLRQQEQKQYQDCKEIASGKLGSPRGSAPEDGLDDYLTRLIEERDTLMRTGVYNHEDRIISELDRQIREVLSKSIASNS
;
A
#
# COMPACT_ATOMS: atom_id res chain seq x y z
N MET A 1 50.91 39.29 1.08
CA MET A 1 51.75 40.17 1.93
C MET A 1 52.43 39.32 3.01
N GLY A 2 53.71 39.00 2.79
CA GLY A 2 54.53 38.19 3.69
C GLY A 2 55.13 39.00 4.82
N ARG A 3 55.31 38.39 6.00
CA ARG A 3 56.02 39.01 7.13
C ARG A 3 57.32 38.28 7.41
N LYS A 4 58.39 39.08 7.40
CA LYS A 4 59.80 38.73 7.47
C LYS A 4 60.18 38.12 8.82
N ILE A 5 60.95 37.03 8.78
CA ILE A 5 61.61 36.42 9.93
C ILE A 5 62.84 37.26 10.27
N ILE A 6 62.89 37.83 11.47
CA ILE A 6 64.04 38.58 11.99
C ILE A 6 65.02 37.56 12.60
N ARG A 7 66.12 37.28 11.88
CA ARG A 7 67.29 36.58 12.41
C ARG A 7 68.04 37.49 13.37
N ARG A 8 68.10 37.16 14.66
CA ARG A 8 69.12 37.70 15.57
C ARG A 8 70.27 36.71 15.69
N LYS A 9 71.43 37.13 15.18
CA LYS A 9 72.74 36.52 15.42
C LYS A 9 72.97 36.43 16.93
N TRP A 10 73.30 35.25 17.43
CA TRP A 10 73.97 35.10 18.71
C TRP A 10 75.46 34.90 18.46
N GLY A 11 76.24 35.82 19.01
CA GLY A 11 77.70 35.81 18.97
C GLY A 11 78.24 34.62 19.76
N ALA A 12 79.32 34.05 19.24
CA ALA A 12 80.13 33.08 19.93
C ALA A 12 80.73 33.72 21.20
N SER A 13 80.45 33.14 22.37
CA SER A 13 81.26 33.34 23.56
C SER A 13 81.86 31.99 23.96
N LYS A 14 83.18 31.96 23.94
CA LYS A 14 84.04 30.84 24.33
C LYS A 14 84.05 30.70 25.87
N TYR A 15 84.36 29.48 26.31
CA TYR A 15 84.86 29.03 27.63
C TYR A 15 83.95 28.02 28.39
N PRO A 16 84.56 27.05 29.11
CA PRO A 16 84.15 25.64 29.01
C PRO A 16 83.48 25.06 30.27
N VAL A 17 82.93 23.86 30.05
CA VAL A 17 82.50 22.81 30.97
C VAL A 17 83.08 22.87 32.38
N THR A 18 82.20 22.93 33.38
CA THR A 18 82.39 22.29 34.69
C THR A 18 81.09 21.61 35.13
N GLN A 19 81.26 20.36 35.57
CA GLN A 19 80.28 19.39 36.07
C GLN A 19 79.23 19.95 37.04
N ASN A 20 77.97 19.49 36.96
CA ASN A 20 77.17 19.15 38.15
C ASN A 20 75.85 18.40 37.81
N TRP A 21 75.71 17.22 38.44
CA TRP A 21 74.55 16.38 38.84
C TRP A 21 73.17 16.43 38.10
N PRO A 22 72.46 15.28 38.02
CA PRO A 22 71.16 15.18 37.37
C PRO A 22 70.09 15.87 38.22
N HIS A 23 69.32 16.78 37.64
CA HIS A 23 68.14 17.35 38.28
C HIS A 23 67.07 16.27 38.46
N ILE A 24 67.05 15.68 39.66
CA ILE A 24 65.88 15.00 40.20
C ILE A 24 64.77 16.06 40.29
N LEU A 25 63.68 15.86 39.56
CA LEU A 25 62.50 16.72 39.65
C LEU A 25 62.03 16.82 41.11
N SER A 26 61.74 18.04 41.56
CA SER A 26 61.23 18.27 42.91
C SER A 26 59.86 17.58 43.10
N PRO A 27 59.59 17.00 44.28
CA PRO A 27 58.33 16.26 44.56
C PRO A 27 57.05 17.06 44.25
N VAL A 28 57.11 18.38 44.41
CA VAL A 28 55.97 19.31 44.21
C VAL A 28 55.51 19.38 42.74
N GLN A 29 56.43 19.26 41.78
CA GLN A 29 56.10 19.32 40.34
C GLN A 29 55.45 18.02 39.83
N VAL A 30 55.72 16.89 40.48
CA VAL A 30 55.12 15.59 40.15
C VAL A 30 53.65 15.54 40.60
N THR A 31 53.33 16.15 41.75
CA THR A 31 51.97 16.22 42.28
C THR A 31 51.04 17.11 41.47
N GLU A 32 51.51 18.25 40.95
CA GLU A 32 50.67 19.14 40.12
C GLU A 32 50.32 18.51 38.76
N LYS A 33 51.28 17.84 38.11
CA LYS A 33 51.04 17.10 36.87
C LYS A 33 50.08 15.92 37.10
N GLY A 34 50.20 15.22 38.22
CA GLY A 34 49.27 14.18 38.63
C GLY A 34 47.85 14.71 38.84
N ALA A 35 47.69 15.84 39.54
CA ALA A 35 46.40 16.48 39.77
C ALA A 35 45.73 16.92 38.45
N PHE A 36 46.50 17.49 37.52
CA PHE A 36 45.98 17.89 36.21
C PHE A 36 45.45 16.70 35.40
N LEU A 37 46.18 15.57 35.37
CA LEU A 37 45.74 14.37 34.66
C LEU A 37 44.47 13.78 35.26
N VAL A 38 44.31 13.79 36.59
CA VAL A 38 43.09 13.33 37.26
C VAL A 38 41.91 14.23 36.91
N ILE A 39 42.09 15.55 36.89
CA ILE A 39 41.06 16.50 36.49
C ILE A 39 40.66 16.30 35.02
N GLN A 40 41.64 16.17 34.11
CA GLN A 40 41.39 15.93 32.70
C GLN A 40 40.67 14.60 32.45
N ALA A 41 41.05 13.53 33.16
CA ALA A 41 40.39 12.24 33.08
C ALA A 41 38.95 12.32 33.60
N SER A 42 38.73 13.01 34.73
CA SER A 42 37.40 13.19 35.32
C SER A 42 36.47 13.96 34.40
N PHE A 43 36.97 15.03 33.76
CA PHE A 43 36.22 15.79 32.75
C PHE A 43 35.91 14.93 31.52
N SER A 44 36.87 14.15 31.04
CA SER A 44 36.67 13.28 29.87
C SER A 44 35.59 12.21 30.13
N VAL A 45 35.59 11.63 31.34
CA VAL A 45 34.59 10.65 31.76
C VAL A 45 33.22 11.29 31.96
N SER A 46 33.14 12.44 32.62
CA SER A 46 31.85 13.13 32.84
C SER A 46 31.25 13.64 31.53
N PHE A 47 32.07 14.21 30.64
CA PHE A 47 31.66 14.64 29.31
C PHE A 47 31.13 13.47 28.47
N LYS A 48 31.84 12.34 28.46
CA LYS A 48 31.40 11.14 27.74
C LYS A 48 30.08 10.61 28.29
N ARG A 49 29.94 10.53 29.62
CA ARG A 49 28.70 10.07 30.27
C ARG A 49 27.52 11.01 29.98
N GLU A 50 27.75 12.31 29.99
CA GLU A 50 26.72 13.31 29.66
C GLU A 50 26.28 13.16 28.20
N GLN A 51 27.24 13.00 27.28
CA GLN A 51 26.95 12.76 25.86
C GLN A 51 26.16 11.46 25.66
N GLU A 52 26.58 10.37 26.29
CA GLU A 52 25.89 9.08 26.25
C GLU A 52 24.46 9.17 26.81
N SER A 53 24.27 9.90 27.91
CA SER A 53 22.96 10.16 28.51
C SER A 53 22.04 10.93 27.56
N GLN A 54 22.56 11.98 26.90
CA GLN A 54 21.79 12.74 25.90
C GLN A 54 21.40 11.88 24.71
N MET A 55 22.35 11.09 24.19
CA MET A 55 22.09 10.16 23.09
C MET A 55 21.07 9.08 23.47
N ALA A 56 21.14 8.53 24.69
CA ALA A 56 20.19 7.54 25.17
C ALA A 56 18.77 8.12 25.27
N ARG A 57 18.63 9.37 25.75
CA ARG A 57 17.33 10.06 25.81
C ARG A 57 16.76 10.30 24.42
N LEU A 58 17.56 10.80 23.48
CA LEU A 58 17.14 11.02 22.10
C LEU A 58 16.71 9.71 21.44
N LYS A 59 17.50 8.65 21.61
CA LYS A 59 17.16 7.32 21.07
C LYS A 59 15.83 6.82 21.64
N LYS A 60 15.60 6.99 22.94
CA LYS A 60 14.34 6.61 23.57
C LYS A 60 13.16 7.40 22.99
N GLN A 61 13.30 8.70 22.80
CA GLN A 61 12.26 9.52 22.16
C GLN A 61 11.98 9.08 20.72
N GLN A 62 13.03 8.71 19.97
CA GLN A 62 12.90 8.18 18.62
C GLN A 62 12.14 6.85 18.60
N GLU A 63 12.48 5.92 19.49
CA GLU A 63 11.81 4.63 19.64
C GLU A 63 10.33 4.79 20.04
N GLU A 64 10.02 5.70 20.98
CA GLU A 64 8.65 6.01 21.36
C GLU A 64 7.84 6.58 20.19
N LEU A 65 8.43 7.47 19.40
CA LEU A 65 7.78 8.05 18.21
C LEU A 65 7.52 6.99 17.13
N GLU A 66 8.49 6.12 16.87
CA GLU A 66 8.34 5.00 15.93
C GLU A 66 7.25 4.03 16.40
N GLN A 67 7.20 3.74 17.70
CA GLN A 67 6.14 2.91 18.27
C GLN A 67 4.76 3.55 18.09
N MET A 68 4.62 4.87 18.27
CA MET A 68 3.36 5.56 18.02
C MET A 68 2.97 5.50 16.53
N ARG A 69 3.92 5.71 15.62
CA ARG A 69 3.68 5.60 14.17
C ARG A 69 3.20 4.21 13.77
N LEU A 70 3.86 3.17 14.27
CA LEU A 70 3.47 1.78 14.01
C LEU A 70 2.07 1.47 14.52
N ARG A 71 1.72 1.95 15.72
CA ARG A 71 0.37 1.77 16.28
C ARG A 71 -0.70 2.50 15.46
N TYR A 72 -0.40 3.70 14.99
CA TYR A 72 -1.31 4.47 14.15
C TYR A 72 -1.57 3.75 12.82
N LEU A 73 -0.50 3.32 12.14
CA LEU A 73 -0.61 2.60 10.87
C LEU A 73 -1.39 1.29 11.03
N ALA A 74 -1.06 0.49 12.05
CA ALA A 74 -1.79 -0.76 12.31
C ALA A 74 -3.26 -0.52 12.67
N ALA A 75 -3.60 0.61 13.32
CA ALA A 75 -4.98 0.96 13.62
C ALA A 75 -5.75 1.37 12.36
N GLU A 76 -5.14 2.17 11.49
CA GLU A 76 -5.70 2.59 10.19
C GLU A 76 -5.94 1.40 9.26
N GLU A 77 -4.96 0.50 9.12
CA GLU A 77 -5.10 -0.75 8.36
C GLU A 77 -6.21 -1.64 8.93
N LYS A 78 -6.35 -1.70 10.26
CA LYS A 78 -7.43 -2.48 10.88
C LYS A 78 -8.80 -1.86 10.64
N GLU A 79 -8.91 -0.54 10.66
CA GLU A 79 -10.17 0.17 10.41
C GLU A 79 -10.62 -0.01 8.97
N THR A 80 -9.72 0.20 8.00
CA THR A 80 -9.98 -0.03 6.57
C THR A 80 -10.40 -1.47 6.28
N VAL A 81 -9.69 -2.45 6.83
CA VAL A 81 -10.08 -3.87 6.67
C VAL A 81 -11.45 -4.15 7.28
N ARG A 82 -11.79 -3.55 8.44
CA ARG A 82 -13.13 -3.72 9.03
C ARG A 82 -14.23 -3.10 8.17
N THR A 83 -14.01 -1.90 7.64
CA THR A 83 -15.00 -1.22 6.78
C THR A 83 -15.22 -2.02 5.50
N GLU A 84 -14.15 -2.47 4.85
CA GLU A 84 -14.24 -3.31 3.66
C GLU A 84 -14.97 -4.62 3.93
N GLN A 85 -14.67 -5.29 5.06
CA GLN A 85 -15.39 -6.51 5.46
C GLN A 85 -16.88 -6.27 5.69
N GLN A 86 -17.25 -5.13 6.30
CA GLN A 86 -18.64 -4.78 6.51
C GLN A 86 -19.36 -4.51 5.19
N GLU A 87 -18.75 -3.75 4.28
CA GLU A 87 -19.30 -3.49 2.95
C GLU A 87 -19.49 -4.77 2.14
N LEU A 88 -18.52 -5.69 2.19
CA LEU A 88 -18.64 -6.99 1.53
C LEU A 88 -19.79 -7.84 2.10
N LEU A 89 -20.00 -7.79 3.42
CA LEU A 89 -21.15 -8.45 4.06
C LEU A 89 -22.47 -7.82 3.60
N ASP A 90 -22.53 -6.50 3.53
CA ASP A 90 -23.72 -5.77 3.11
C ASP A 90 -24.06 -6.07 1.63
N ILE A 91 -23.07 -6.04 0.74
CA ILE A 91 -23.22 -6.45 -0.67
C ILE A 91 -23.69 -7.90 -0.76
N ARG A 92 -23.09 -8.81 0.01
CA ARG A 92 -23.50 -10.23 0.03
C ARG A 92 -24.95 -10.40 0.46
N ASN A 93 -25.38 -9.65 1.48
CA ASN A 93 -26.74 -9.67 1.98
C ASN A 93 -27.72 -9.13 0.93
N GLU A 94 -27.37 -8.05 0.25
CA GLU A 94 -28.18 -7.47 -0.80
C GLU A 94 -28.31 -8.39 -2.01
N LEU A 95 -27.21 -9.01 -2.46
CA LEU A 95 -27.24 -10.04 -3.50
C LEU A 95 -28.13 -11.23 -3.14
N ASN A 96 -28.11 -11.66 -1.88
CA ASN A 96 -29.00 -12.74 -1.42
C ASN A 96 -30.47 -12.30 -1.43
N ARG A 97 -30.78 -11.05 -1.06
CA ARG A 97 -32.14 -10.50 -1.13
C ARG A 97 -32.65 -10.42 -2.57
N LEU A 98 -31.84 -9.88 -3.48
CA LEU A 98 -32.18 -9.78 -4.90
C LEU A 98 -32.42 -11.16 -5.50
N ARG A 99 -31.56 -12.15 -5.21
CA ARG A 99 -31.75 -13.53 -5.66
C ARG A 99 -33.04 -14.15 -5.15
N GLN A 100 -33.41 -13.90 -3.88
CA GLN A 100 -34.70 -14.36 -3.34
C GLN A 100 -35.88 -13.66 -4.01
N GLN A 101 -35.75 -12.38 -4.32
CA GLN A 101 -36.79 -11.62 -5.03
C GLN A 101 -36.97 -12.12 -6.46
N GLU A 102 -35.88 -12.36 -7.20
CA GLU A 102 -35.92 -12.99 -8.52
C GLU A 102 -36.60 -14.36 -8.44
N GLN A 103 -36.20 -15.22 -7.48
CA GLN A 103 -36.81 -16.54 -7.34
C GLN A 103 -38.31 -16.48 -7.04
N LYS A 104 -38.76 -15.51 -6.22
CA LYS A 104 -40.19 -15.25 -5.99
C LYS A 104 -40.89 -14.73 -7.25
N GLN A 105 -40.28 -13.80 -7.99
CA GLN A 105 -40.86 -13.30 -9.24
C GLN A 105 -40.99 -14.41 -10.30
N TYR A 106 -40.02 -15.31 -10.41
CA TYR A 106 -40.13 -16.47 -11.31
C TYR A 106 -41.30 -17.39 -10.90
N GLN A 107 -41.54 -17.55 -9.59
CA GLN A 107 -42.65 -18.36 -9.08
C GLN A 107 -44.00 -17.66 -9.32
N ASP A 108 -44.11 -16.36 -9.05
CA ASP A 108 -45.30 -15.55 -9.28
C ASP A 108 -45.64 -15.46 -10.78
N CYS A 109 -44.66 -15.24 -11.66
CA CYS A 109 -44.87 -15.28 -13.11
C CYS A 109 -45.35 -16.66 -13.59
N LYS A 110 -44.87 -17.75 -12.98
CA LYS A 110 -45.32 -19.11 -13.29
C LYS A 110 -46.72 -19.40 -12.75
N GLU A 111 -47.10 -18.83 -11.62
CA GLU A 111 -48.44 -18.97 -11.04
C GLU A 111 -49.48 -18.12 -11.78
N ILE A 112 -49.12 -16.92 -12.24
CA ILE A 112 -49.96 -16.10 -13.14
C ILE A 112 -50.11 -16.78 -14.52
N ALA A 113 -49.08 -17.48 -15.02
CA ALA A 113 -49.18 -18.30 -16.23
C ALA A 113 -50.01 -19.59 -16.02
N SER A 114 -50.04 -20.15 -14.80
CA SER A 114 -50.80 -21.35 -14.47
C SER A 114 -52.24 -21.07 -14.01
N GLY A 115 -52.53 -19.82 -13.62
CA GLY A 115 -53.81 -19.38 -13.09
C GLY A 115 -54.54 -18.49 -14.09
N LYS A 116 -55.41 -19.10 -14.89
CA LYS A 116 -56.53 -18.41 -15.57
C LYS A 116 -56.20 -17.59 -16.83
N LEU A 117 -55.75 -18.25 -17.89
CA LEU A 117 -56.18 -17.87 -19.24
C LEU A 117 -56.60 -19.11 -20.02
N GLY A 118 -57.91 -19.32 -20.05
CA GLY A 118 -58.50 -20.09 -21.14
C GLY A 118 -58.25 -19.31 -22.43
N SER A 119 -57.35 -19.80 -23.27
CA SER A 119 -57.30 -19.41 -24.67
C SER A 119 -56.68 -20.55 -25.48
N PRO A 120 -57.43 -21.19 -26.40
CA PRO A 120 -56.93 -22.23 -27.26
C PRO A 120 -56.18 -21.58 -28.42
N ARG A 121 -54.86 -21.41 -28.29
CA ARG A 121 -53.95 -21.23 -29.42
C ARG A 121 -52.82 -22.22 -29.17
N GLY A 122 -52.81 -23.34 -29.86
CA GLY A 122 -52.69 -23.36 -31.31
C GLY A 122 -51.20 -23.46 -31.57
N SER A 123 -50.69 -24.67 -31.40
CA SER A 123 -49.34 -25.09 -31.75
C SER A 123 -49.02 -24.67 -33.19
N ALA A 124 -48.33 -23.55 -33.35
CA ALA A 124 -47.69 -23.17 -34.59
C ALA A 124 -46.16 -23.24 -34.38
N PRO A 125 -45.40 -23.86 -35.29
CA PRO A 125 -43.93 -23.92 -35.20
C PRO A 125 -43.25 -22.54 -35.35
N GLU A 126 -44.01 -21.49 -35.66
CA GLU A 126 -43.56 -20.09 -35.78
C GLU A 126 -43.19 -19.46 -34.43
N ASP A 127 -43.99 -19.66 -33.38
CA ASP A 127 -43.74 -19.07 -32.04
C ASP A 127 -42.37 -19.49 -31.47
N GLY A 128 -41.90 -20.71 -31.80
CA GLY A 128 -40.61 -21.22 -31.34
C GLY A 128 -39.39 -20.55 -31.99
N LEU A 129 -39.53 -19.98 -33.20
CA LEU A 129 -38.46 -19.25 -33.89
C LEU A 129 -38.33 -17.82 -33.34
N ASP A 130 -39.44 -17.16 -33.05
CA ASP A 130 -39.47 -15.84 -32.43
C ASP A 130 -38.97 -15.88 -30.97
N ASP A 131 -39.34 -16.92 -30.22
CA ASP A 131 -38.80 -17.16 -28.87
C ASP A 131 -37.30 -17.50 -28.90
N TYR A 132 -36.82 -18.13 -29.97
CA TYR A 132 -35.39 -18.40 -30.15
C TYR A 132 -34.63 -17.14 -30.54
N LEU A 133 -35.19 -16.31 -31.44
CA LEU A 133 -34.64 -15.02 -31.84
C LEU A 133 -34.51 -14.07 -30.64
N THR A 134 -35.55 -13.99 -29.81
CA THR A 134 -35.57 -13.15 -28.60
C THR A 134 -34.42 -13.53 -27.66
N ARG A 135 -34.23 -14.82 -27.40
CA ARG A 135 -33.12 -15.32 -26.57
C ARG A 135 -31.74 -14.98 -27.11
N LEU A 136 -31.52 -15.07 -28.43
CA LEU A 136 -30.26 -14.70 -29.06
C LEU A 136 -29.94 -13.21 -28.90
N ILE A 137 -30.95 -12.34 -29.01
CA ILE A 137 -30.80 -10.90 -28.82
C ILE A 137 -30.45 -10.58 -27.37
N GLU A 138 -31.16 -11.19 -26.41
CA GLU A 138 -30.90 -11.00 -24.98
C GLU A 138 -29.50 -11.47 -24.55
N GLU A 139 -29.04 -12.60 -25.08
CA GLU A 139 -27.69 -13.11 -24.82
C GLU A 139 -26.63 -12.15 -25.35
N ARG A 140 -26.78 -11.68 -26.60
CA ARG A 140 -25.87 -10.70 -27.21
C ARG A 140 -25.82 -9.40 -26.41
N ASP A 141 -26.98 -8.87 -26.03
CA ASP A 141 -27.07 -7.64 -25.26
C ASP A 141 -26.51 -7.78 -23.84
N THR A 142 -26.67 -8.96 -23.23
CA THR A 142 -26.07 -9.26 -21.92
C THR A 142 -24.55 -9.28 -21.99
N LEU A 143 -23.97 -9.94 -22.99
CA LEU A 143 -22.52 -9.97 -23.18
C LEU A 143 -21.96 -8.57 -23.45
N MET A 144 -22.61 -7.80 -24.32
CA MET A 144 -22.22 -6.42 -24.64
C MET A 144 -22.30 -5.48 -23.42
N ARG A 145 -23.31 -5.62 -22.56
CA ARG A 145 -23.46 -4.80 -21.35
C ARG A 145 -22.31 -4.95 -20.35
N THR A 146 -21.58 -6.06 -20.38
CA THR A 146 -20.42 -6.26 -19.49
C THR A 146 -19.23 -5.35 -19.83
N GLY A 147 -19.18 -4.83 -21.06
CA GLY A 147 -18.05 -4.03 -21.56
C GLY A 147 -16.78 -4.83 -21.87
N VAL A 148 -16.80 -6.15 -21.67
CA VAL A 148 -15.67 -7.06 -21.99
C VAL A 148 -15.71 -7.51 -23.43
N TYR A 149 -16.92 -7.68 -23.98
CA TYR A 149 -17.13 -8.12 -25.36
C TYR A 149 -17.52 -6.97 -26.26
N ASN A 150 -17.04 -6.99 -27.50
CA ASN A 150 -17.33 -6.02 -28.54
C ASN A 150 -17.79 -6.70 -29.83
N HIS A 151 -18.27 -5.93 -30.81
CA HIS A 151 -18.76 -6.45 -32.09
C HIS A 151 -17.72 -7.21 -32.91
N GLU A 152 -16.42 -6.98 -32.67
CA GLU A 152 -15.33 -7.69 -33.33
C GLU A 152 -15.07 -9.09 -32.73
N ASP A 153 -15.62 -9.38 -31.56
CA ASP A 153 -15.41 -10.68 -30.93
C ASP A 153 -16.18 -11.78 -31.65
N ARG A 154 -15.51 -12.92 -31.80
CA ARG A 154 -16.06 -14.10 -32.50
C ARG A 154 -17.41 -14.56 -31.91
N ILE A 155 -17.59 -14.44 -30.60
CA ILE A 155 -18.82 -14.82 -29.91
C ILE A 155 -19.98 -13.89 -30.31
N ILE A 156 -19.76 -12.58 -30.28
CA ILE A 156 -20.78 -11.57 -30.66
C ILE A 156 -21.10 -11.66 -32.15
N SER A 157 -20.07 -11.78 -33.00
CA SER A 157 -20.23 -11.96 -34.45
C SER A 157 -21.06 -13.20 -34.81
N GLU A 158 -20.92 -14.29 -34.07
CA GLU A 158 -21.69 -15.52 -34.29
C GLU A 158 -23.15 -15.37 -33.83
N LEU A 159 -23.40 -14.73 -32.68
CA LEU A 159 -24.76 -14.39 -32.25
C LEU A 159 -25.46 -13.49 -33.27
N ASP A 160 -24.78 -12.45 -33.76
CA ASP A 160 -25.31 -11.56 -34.78
C ASP A 160 -25.56 -12.29 -36.12
N ARG A 161 -24.73 -13.28 -36.47
CA ARG A 161 -24.96 -14.15 -37.64
C ARG A 161 -26.23 -14.97 -37.46
N GLN A 162 -26.41 -15.60 -36.31
CA GLN A 162 -27.59 -16.42 -36.00
C GLN A 162 -28.87 -15.58 -35.96
N ILE A 163 -28.83 -14.39 -35.36
CA ILE A 163 -29.96 -13.43 -35.37
C ILE A 163 -30.38 -13.11 -36.80
N ARG A 164 -29.42 -12.78 -37.70
CA ARG A 164 -29.71 -12.50 -39.11
C ARG A 164 -30.28 -13.72 -39.84
N GLU A 165 -29.75 -14.91 -39.55
CA GLU A 165 -30.20 -16.16 -40.18
C GLU A 165 -31.65 -16.49 -39.79
N VAL A 166 -32.00 -16.34 -38.51
CA VAL A 166 -33.37 -16.56 -38.02
C VAL A 166 -34.34 -15.54 -38.60
N LEU A 167 -33.97 -14.25 -38.61
CA LEU A 167 -34.77 -13.20 -39.27
C LEU A 167 -35.00 -13.48 -40.75
N SER A 168 -33.96 -13.90 -41.47
CA SER A 168 -34.07 -14.26 -42.90
C SER A 168 -34.99 -15.46 -43.11
N LYS A 169 -34.93 -16.43 -42.20
CA LYS A 169 -35.76 -17.64 -42.25
C LYS A 169 -37.22 -17.38 -41.91
N SER A 170 -37.50 -16.47 -40.96
CA SER A 170 -38.85 -16.00 -40.64
C SER A 170 -39.47 -15.26 -41.83
N ILE A 171 -38.72 -14.35 -42.46
CA ILE A 171 -39.19 -13.60 -43.65
C ILE A 171 -39.46 -14.53 -44.84
N ALA A 172 -38.59 -15.51 -45.07
CA ALA A 172 -38.75 -16.49 -46.15
C ALA A 172 -39.88 -17.51 -45.90
N SER A 173 -40.24 -17.76 -44.64
CA SER A 173 -41.37 -18.65 -44.27
C SER A 173 -42.73 -17.94 -44.36
N ASN A 174 -42.73 -16.59 -44.30
CA ASN A 174 -43.93 -15.75 -44.41
C ASN A 174 -44.24 -15.23 -45.83
N SER A 175 -43.47 -15.64 -46.85
CA SER A 175 -43.69 -15.31 -48.28
C SER A 175 -44.16 -16.53 -49.05
#